data_AF-A0A1L3ZB96-F1
#
_entry.id   AF-A0A1L3ZB96-F1
#
_cell.length_a   1.000
_cell.length_b   1.000
_cell.length_c   1.000
_cell.angle_alpha   90.00
_cell.angle_beta   90.00
_cell.angle_gamma   90.00
#
_symmetry.space_group_name_H-M   'P 1'
#
loop_
_entity.id
_entity.type
_entity.pdbx_description
1 polymer ?
#
loop_
_entity_poly.entity_id
_entity_poly.type
_entity_poly.pdbx_seq_one_letter_code
_entity_poly.pdbx_strand_id
1 'polypeptide(L)'
;MPDYTTYVSQLENMIVMDPTDADFPTIIPAIINYAEMRIYRELDLISTITRDASVTMTAGNPNISLPTTFVVIQGVNILPAGASSVTGARTPLAPVSKEVVYALWGDPAATGVPSMYAMVDQWSALIGPSPDAAYVVESYGTTRPNPLSASNPNTFLTTYLYDLFLAASMVFASGWMRNFGAQASDPQMSSSWENQYQTLKASANIEELRKKSWSDSWTAFSPTPLAQPPRG
;
A
#
# COMPACT_ATOMS: atom_id res chain seq x y z
N MET A 1 -12.24 18.41 6.79
CA MET A 1 -12.10 17.11 6.08
C MET A 1 -12.82 16.08 6.91
N PRO A 2 -13.46 15.07 6.30
CA PRO A 2 -14.17 14.04 7.04
C PRO A 2 -13.22 13.27 7.98
N ASP A 3 -13.59 13.22 9.25
CA ASP A 3 -12.95 12.43 10.30
C ASP A 3 -13.77 11.16 10.60
N TYR A 4 -13.30 10.30 11.51
CA TYR A 4 -14.02 9.08 11.88
C TYR A 4 -15.46 9.33 12.32
N THR A 5 -15.72 10.35 13.16
CA THR A 5 -17.07 10.63 13.68
C THR A 5 -18.02 11.08 12.56
N THR A 6 -17.56 11.97 11.68
CA THR A 6 -18.36 12.42 10.53
C THR A 6 -18.53 11.34 9.47
N TYR A 7 -17.55 10.45 9.28
CA TYR A 7 -17.69 9.28 8.42
C TYR A 7 -18.77 8.32 8.94
N VAL A 8 -18.73 7.99 10.24
CA VAL A 8 -19.71 7.07 10.84
C VAL A 8 -21.13 7.62 10.72
N SER A 9 -21.32 8.91 11.02
CA SER A 9 -22.65 9.53 10.89
C SER A 9 -23.14 9.59 9.44
N GLN A 10 -22.25 9.83 8.47
CA GLN A 10 -22.63 9.79 7.06
C GLN A 10 -23.01 8.37 6.61
N LEU A 11 -22.23 7.38 7.01
CA LEU A 11 -22.51 5.98 6.69
C LEU A 11 -23.86 5.54 7.24
N GLU A 12 -24.13 5.85 8.51
CA GLU A 12 -25.39 5.60 9.21
C GLU A 12 -26.60 6.19 8.46
N ASN A 13 -26.48 7.46 8.04
CA ASN A 13 -27.52 8.15 7.27
C ASN A 13 -27.73 7.51 5.88
N MET A 14 -26.66 7.09 5.20
CA MET A 14 -26.74 6.52 3.85
C MET A 14 -27.33 5.11 3.81
N ILE A 15 -27.14 4.33 4.87
CA ILE A 15 -27.75 3.01 5.01
C ILE A 15 -29.13 3.08 5.68
N VAL A 16 -29.59 4.26 6.09
CA VAL A 16 -30.87 4.47 6.80
C VAL A 16 -30.96 3.57 8.05
N MET A 17 -29.89 3.58 8.85
CA MET A 17 -29.85 2.81 10.09
C MET A 17 -30.72 3.48 11.17
N ASP A 18 -31.31 2.68 12.07
CA ASP A 18 -31.85 3.21 13.32
C ASP A 18 -30.67 3.65 14.23
N PRO A 19 -30.64 4.91 14.71
CA PRO A 19 -29.57 5.38 15.59
C PRO A 19 -29.46 4.64 16.93
N THR A 20 -30.48 3.87 17.29
CA THR A 20 -30.50 3.05 18.52
C THR A 20 -30.03 1.62 18.31
N ASP A 21 -29.70 1.23 17.08
CA ASP A 21 -29.25 -0.12 16.77
C ASP A 21 -27.85 -0.39 17.34
N ALA A 22 -27.74 -1.44 18.16
CA ALA A 22 -26.52 -1.80 18.85
C ALA A 22 -25.52 -2.59 17.97
N ASP A 23 -25.97 -3.18 16.86
CA ASP A 23 -25.16 -3.99 15.96
C ASP A 23 -24.39 -3.14 14.95
N PHE A 24 -24.92 -1.96 14.55
CA PHE A 24 -24.23 -1.07 13.61
C PHE A 24 -22.81 -0.65 14.07
N PRO A 25 -22.58 -0.21 15.32
CA PRO A 25 -21.24 0.10 15.79
C PRO A 25 -20.26 -1.07 15.71
N THR A 26 -20.75 -2.31 15.82
CA THR A 26 -19.91 -3.52 15.82
C THR A 26 -19.38 -3.88 14.43
N ILE A 27 -20.11 -3.50 13.37
CA ILE A 27 -19.73 -3.82 11.98
C ILE A 27 -18.83 -2.75 11.35
N ILE A 28 -18.81 -1.53 11.89
CA ILE A 28 -17.98 -0.41 11.36
C ILE A 28 -16.51 -0.81 11.15
N PRO A 29 -15.81 -1.48 12.09
CA PRO A 29 -14.42 -1.87 11.86
C PRO A 29 -14.25 -2.82 10.65
N ALA A 30 -15.22 -3.70 10.40
CA ALA A 30 -15.18 -4.61 9.25
C ALA A 30 -15.43 -3.88 7.93
N ILE A 31 -16.37 -2.92 7.92
CA ILE A 31 -16.63 -2.05 6.76
C ILE A 31 -15.38 -1.24 6.39
N ILE A 32 -14.76 -0.58 7.39
CA ILE A 32 -13.54 0.20 7.20
C ILE A 32 -12.41 -0.71 6.69
N ASN A 33 -12.19 -1.86 7.35
CA ASN A 33 -11.12 -2.78 6.96
C ASN A 33 -11.31 -3.26 5.51
N TYR A 34 -12.53 -3.65 5.12
CA TYR A 34 -12.81 -4.06 3.75
C TYR A 34 -12.49 -2.93 2.76
N ALA A 35 -13.00 -1.72 3.01
CA ALA A 35 -12.83 -0.58 2.12
C ALA A 35 -11.36 -0.19 1.95
N GLU A 36 -10.64 -0.01 3.07
CA GLU A 36 -9.24 0.39 3.04
C GLU A 36 -8.34 -0.69 2.42
N MET A 37 -8.48 -1.96 2.84
CA MET A 37 -7.65 -3.05 2.33
C MET A 37 -7.88 -3.29 0.84
N ARG A 38 -9.10 -3.07 0.37
CA ARG A 38 -9.41 -3.14 -1.06
C ARG A 38 -8.72 -2.01 -1.82
N ILE A 39 -8.89 -0.76 -1.39
CA ILE A 39 -8.27 0.39 -2.05
C ILE A 39 -6.75 0.27 -2.06
N TYR A 40 -6.11 -0.09 -0.93
CA TYR A 40 -4.66 -0.26 -0.86
C TYR A 40 -4.11 -1.43 -1.70
N ARG A 41 -4.96 -2.38 -2.10
CA ARG A 41 -4.57 -3.45 -3.02
C ARG A 41 -4.73 -3.05 -4.48
N GLU A 42 -5.79 -2.29 -4.78
CA GLU A 42 -6.15 -1.93 -6.16
C GLU A 42 -5.45 -0.65 -6.65
N LEU A 43 -5.08 0.26 -5.74
CA LEU A 43 -4.32 1.46 -6.03
C LEU A 43 -2.92 1.38 -5.43
N ASP A 44 -1.92 1.69 -6.25
CA ASP A 44 -0.56 1.87 -5.79
C ASP A 44 -0.40 3.34 -5.34
N LEU A 45 -0.71 3.61 -4.07
CA LEU A 45 -0.68 4.96 -3.50
C LEU A 45 0.75 5.35 -3.07
N ILE A 46 1.23 6.51 -3.52
CA ILE A 46 2.56 7.00 -3.11
C ILE A 46 2.66 7.23 -1.59
N SER A 47 1.55 7.59 -0.95
CA SER A 47 1.46 7.82 0.50
C SER A 47 1.69 6.56 1.35
N THR A 48 1.63 5.38 0.74
CA THR A 48 1.87 4.09 1.43
C THR A 48 3.33 3.65 1.36
N ILE A 49 4.16 4.33 0.54
CA ILE A 49 5.57 4.03 0.40
C ILE A 49 6.32 4.61 1.59
N THR A 50 6.91 3.74 2.40
CA THR A 50 7.74 4.13 3.54
C THR A 50 9.15 3.60 3.37
N ARG A 51 10.07 4.18 4.15
CA ARG A 51 11.48 3.82 4.18
C ARG A 51 11.86 3.45 5.61
N ASP A 52 12.64 2.40 5.74
CA ASP A 52 13.19 1.95 7.01
C ASP A 52 14.69 1.70 6.87
N ALA A 53 15.45 2.17 7.87
CA ALA A 53 16.90 2.00 7.96
C ALA A 53 17.32 1.46 9.35
N SER A 54 16.44 0.69 9.99
CA SER A 54 16.68 0.15 11.34
C SER A 54 17.53 -1.12 11.33
N VAL A 55 17.68 -1.76 10.18
CA VAL A 55 18.37 -3.04 10.01
C VAL A 55 19.85 -2.80 9.71
N THR A 56 20.73 -3.56 10.38
CA THR A 56 22.17 -3.57 10.09
C THR A 56 22.61 -4.99 9.75
N MET A 57 23.41 -5.13 8.70
CA MET A 57 23.99 -6.41 8.27
C MET A 57 25.02 -6.91 9.28
N THR A 58 25.23 -8.22 9.33
CA THR A 58 26.30 -8.84 10.11
C THR A 58 27.36 -9.35 9.15
N ALA A 59 28.63 -8.95 9.34
CA ALA A 59 29.73 -9.40 8.50
C ALA A 59 29.78 -10.94 8.41
N GLY A 60 29.96 -11.48 7.21
CA GLY A 60 29.96 -12.91 6.92
C GLY A 60 28.58 -13.58 6.90
N ASN A 61 27.48 -12.86 7.17
CA ASN A 61 26.12 -13.41 7.13
C ASN A 61 25.35 -12.89 5.91
N PRO A 62 25.04 -13.75 4.92
CA PRO A 62 24.28 -13.35 3.74
C PRO A 62 22.77 -13.23 3.97
N ASN A 63 22.26 -13.51 5.17
CA ASN A 63 20.83 -13.41 5.46
C ASN A 63 20.52 -12.13 6.23
N ILE A 64 19.47 -11.42 5.79
CA ILE A 64 18.95 -10.23 6.46
C ILE A 64 17.45 -10.37 6.73
N SER A 65 16.99 -9.85 7.86
CA SER A 65 15.58 -9.70 8.19
C SER A 65 15.16 -8.26 7.98
N LEU A 66 14.32 -8.03 7.00
CA LEU A 66 13.69 -6.76 6.69
C LEU A 66 12.53 -6.48 7.66
N PRO A 67 12.12 -5.21 7.79
CA PRO A 67 11.00 -4.83 8.67
C PRO A 67 9.70 -5.53 8.30
N THR A 68 8.95 -5.97 9.31
CA THR A 68 7.69 -6.72 9.16
C THR A 68 6.48 -5.86 8.76
N THR A 69 6.72 -4.63 8.31
CA THR A 69 5.68 -3.65 7.98
C THR A 69 5.38 -3.60 6.49
N PHE A 70 6.33 -4.02 5.64
CA PHE A 70 6.22 -3.94 4.17
C PHE A 70 5.33 -5.02 3.56
N VAL A 71 4.30 -4.62 2.82
CA VAL A 71 3.55 -5.56 1.97
C VAL A 71 4.36 -5.93 0.74
N VAL A 72 5.00 -4.94 0.11
CA VAL A 72 5.85 -5.12 -1.07
C VAL A 72 7.11 -4.30 -0.89
N ILE A 73 8.27 -4.94 -1.02
CA ILE A 73 9.56 -4.25 -1.03
C ILE A 73 9.83 -3.79 -2.46
N GLN A 74 10.05 -2.49 -2.63
CA GLN A 74 10.35 -1.87 -3.92
C GLN A 74 11.86 -1.80 -4.19
N GLY A 75 12.66 -1.71 -3.14
CA GLY A 75 14.11 -1.68 -3.28
C GLY A 75 14.82 -1.72 -1.93
N VAL A 76 16.11 -2.04 -2.00
CA VAL A 76 17.01 -2.11 -0.87
C VAL A 76 18.30 -1.38 -1.24
N ASN A 77 18.75 -0.49 -0.37
CA ASN A 77 20.04 0.15 -0.44
C ASN A 77 20.89 -0.29 0.74
N ILE A 78 22.20 -0.27 0.56
CA ILE A 78 23.16 -0.31 1.67
C ILE A 78 23.77 1.07 1.87
N LEU A 79 24.05 1.38 3.12
CA LEU A 79 24.79 2.55 3.56
C LEU A 79 26.11 2.08 4.17
N PRO A 80 27.21 2.86 4.06
CA PRO A 80 28.49 2.53 4.66
C PRO A 80 28.38 2.16 6.14
N ALA A 81 29.25 1.27 6.62
CA ALA A 81 29.26 0.87 8.02
C ALA A 81 29.39 2.09 8.96
N GLY A 82 28.51 2.16 9.96
CA GLY A 82 28.45 3.30 10.90
C GLY A 82 27.80 4.58 10.35
N ALA A 83 27.33 4.58 9.09
CA ALA A 83 26.59 5.70 8.54
C ALA A 83 25.13 5.74 9.03
N SER A 84 24.56 6.94 9.12
CA SER A 84 23.13 7.16 9.36
C SER A 84 22.37 7.21 8.02
N SER A 85 21.08 6.94 8.02
CA SER A 85 20.18 7.16 6.87
C SER A 85 20.15 8.61 6.38
N VAL A 86 20.56 9.57 7.21
CA VAL A 86 20.61 10.99 6.84
C VAL A 86 21.87 11.33 6.05
N THR A 87 23.01 10.76 6.39
CA THR A 87 24.34 11.16 5.88
C THR A 87 25.03 10.11 5.02
N GLY A 88 24.58 8.86 5.06
CA GLY A 88 25.17 7.76 4.31
C GLY A 88 24.90 7.85 2.81
N ALA A 89 25.94 7.60 2.01
CA ALA A 89 25.79 7.39 0.58
C ALA A 89 25.03 6.09 0.31
N ARG A 90 24.00 6.14 -0.53
CA ARG A 90 23.16 4.98 -0.87
C ARG A 90 23.77 4.21 -2.02
N THR A 91 24.02 2.92 -1.80
CA THR A 91 24.35 1.98 -2.87
C THR A 91 23.16 1.04 -3.06
N PRO A 92 22.41 1.16 -4.18
CA PRO A 92 21.27 0.29 -4.44
C PRO A 92 21.72 -1.15 -4.72
N LEU A 93 20.98 -2.12 -4.17
CA LEU A 93 21.14 -3.53 -4.48
C LEU A 93 20.20 -3.92 -5.62
N ALA A 94 20.70 -4.71 -6.57
CA ALA A 94 19.89 -5.22 -7.66
C ALA A 94 19.02 -6.41 -7.18
N PRO A 95 17.69 -6.39 -7.42
CA PRO A 95 16.85 -7.54 -7.14
C PRO A 95 17.14 -8.67 -8.13
N VAL A 96 17.42 -9.86 -7.62
CA VAL A 96 17.71 -11.07 -8.41
C VAL A 96 16.99 -12.28 -7.82
N SER A 97 17.03 -13.42 -8.53
CA SER A 97 16.55 -14.68 -7.99
C SER A 97 17.56 -15.29 -7.01
N LYS A 98 17.09 -16.14 -6.09
CA LYS A 98 17.96 -16.80 -5.11
C LYS A 98 19.04 -17.65 -5.77
N GLU A 99 18.69 -18.27 -6.88
CA GLU A 99 19.57 -19.13 -7.67
C GLU A 99 20.76 -18.34 -8.24
N VAL A 100 20.56 -17.08 -8.63
CA VAL A 100 21.66 -16.22 -9.08
C VAL A 100 22.61 -15.92 -7.92
N VAL A 101 22.08 -15.60 -6.75
CA VAL A 101 22.92 -15.34 -5.56
C VAL A 101 23.71 -16.60 -5.19
N TYR A 102 23.08 -17.77 -5.18
CA TYR A 102 23.77 -19.03 -4.90
C TYR A 102 24.77 -19.45 -5.99
N ALA A 103 24.49 -19.14 -7.27
CA ALA A 103 25.40 -19.45 -8.35
C ALA A 103 26.68 -18.60 -8.29
N LEU A 104 26.57 -17.34 -7.85
CA LEU A 104 27.70 -16.41 -7.76
C LEU A 104 28.41 -16.45 -6.39
N TRP A 105 27.66 -16.67 -5.31
CA TRP A 105 28.12 -16.58 -3.91
C TRP A 105 27.56 -17.71 -3.04
N GLY A 106 27.52 -18.93 -3.58
CA GLY A 106 27.13 -20.13 -2.83
C GLY A 106 28.13 -20.54 -1.73
N ASP A 107 29.36 -20.03 -1.80
CA ASP A 107 30.35 -20.14 -0.73
C ASP A 107 30.17 -18.99 0.28
N PRO A 108 29.75 -19.25 1.53
CA PRO A 108 29.55 -18.20 2.53
C PRO A 108 30.85 -17.50 2.95
N ALA A 109 32.03 -18.07 2.66
CA ALA A 109 33.32 -17.42 2.92
C ALA A 109 33.64 -16.31 1.91
N ALA A 110 32.97 -16.28 0.76
CA ALA A 110 33.11 -15.21 -0.23
C ALA A 110 32.42 -13.92 0.28
N THR A 111 33.22 -13.05 0.88
CA THR A 111 32.75 -11.77 1.43
C THR A 111 33.11 -10.57 0.55
N GLY A 112 32.34 -9.50 0.65
CA GLY A 112 32.59 -8.22 -0.02
C GLY A 112 31.46 -7.23 0.20
N VAL A 113 31.45 -6.15 -0.58
CA VAL A 113 30.34 -5.18 -0.59
C VAL A 113 29.15 -5.80 -1.33
N PRO A 114 27.98 -5.99 -0.68
CA PRO A 114 26.81 -6.54 -1.35
C PRO A 114 26.36 -5.69 -2.54
N SER A 115 25.94 -6.33 -3.61
CA SER A 115 25.44 -5.67 -4.83
C SER A 115 24.08 -6.19 -5.28
N MET A 116 23.66 -7.35 -4.78
CA MET A 116 22.41 -8.00 -5.16
C MET A 116 21.65 -8.48 -3.92
N TYR A 117 20.32 -8.55 -4.04
CA TYR A 117 19.48 -9.19 -3.03
C TYR A 117 18.40 -10.05 -3.70
N ALA A 118 17.99 -11.10 -2.99
CA ALA A 118 16.90 -11.98 -3.38
C ALA A 118 15.98 -12.20 -2.19
N MET A 119 14.67 -12.03 -2.36
CA MET A 119 13.70 -12.32 -1.31
C MET A 119 13.64 -13.84 -1.05
N VAL A 120 13.71 -14.23 0.22
CA VAL A 120 13.61 -15.63 0.65
C VAL A 120 12.19 -15.95 1.10
N ASP A 121 11.62 -15.09 1.92
CA ASP A 121 10.20 -15.07 2.30
C ASP A 121 9.67 -13.62 2.32
N GLN A 122 8.55 -13.35 2.99
CA GLN A 122 7.96 -12.00 3.07
C GLN A 122 8.90 -10.97 3.74
N TRP A 123 9.71 -11.40 4.71
CA TRP A 123 10.48 -10.54 5.61
C TRP A 123 11.97 -10.82 5.60
N SER A 124 12.43 -11.87 4.94
CA SER A 124 13.85 -12.20 4.86
C SER A 124 14.37 -12.13 3.42
N ALA A 125 15.61 -11.66 3.30
CA ALA A 125 16.31 -11.59 2.03
C ALA A 125 17.72 -12.17 2.16
N LEU A 126 18.19 -12.75 1.07
CA LEU A 126 19.54 -13.20 0.85
C LEU A 126 20.29 -12.11 0.08
N ILE A 127 21.51 -11.79 0.49
CA ILE A 127 22.36 -10.78 -0.15
C ILE A 127 23.64 -11.41 -0.70
N GLY A 128 24.14 -10.84 -1.79
CA GLY A 128 25.34 -11.33 -2.48
C GLY A 128 26.26 -10.19 -2.93
N PRO A 129 27.59 -10.30 -2.71
CA PRO A 129 28.29 -11.25 -1.82
C PRO A 129 27.84 -11.16 -0.34
N SER A 130 28.26 -12.12 0.49
CA SER A 130 28.16 -11.98 1.94
C SER A 130 28.84 -10.68 2.38
N PRO A 131 28.26 -9.88 3.28
CA PRO A 131 28.80 -8.59 3.64
C PRO A 131 30.15 -8.72 4.34
N ASP A 132 31.15 -7.92 3.95
CA ASP A 132 32.46 -7.84 4.63
C ASP A 132 32.45 -6.93 5.87
N ALA A 133 31.43 -6.09 6.03
CA ALA A 133 31.24 -5.17 7.13
C ALA A 133 29.77 -5.03 7.55
N ALA A 134 29.53 -4.34 8.68
CA ALA A 134 28.19 -4.10 9.21
C ALA A 134 27.50 -2.90 8.51
N TYR A 135 27.11 -3.07 7.25
CA TYR A 135 26.39 -2.05 6.49
C TYR A 135 24.97 -1.84 7.06
N VAL A 136 24.51 -0.59 7.06
CA VAL A 136 23.09 -0.30 7.39
C VAL A 136 22.26 -0.56 6.15
N VAL A 137 21.17 -1.29 6.32
CA VAL A 137 20.22 -1.62 5.26
C VAL A 137 19.11 -0.61 5.27
N GLU A 138 18.95 0.12 4.17
CA GLU A 138 17.85 1.03 3.96
C GLU A 138 16.90 0.43 2.93
N SER A 139 15.76 -0.07 3.39
CA SER A 139 14.72 -0.66 2.54
C SER A 139 13.55 0.30 2.39
N TYR A 140 12.88 0.26 1.23
CA TYR A 140 11.65 1.02 1.02
C TYR A 140 10.64 0.19 0.23
N GLY A 141 9.38 0.43 0.53
CA GLY A 141 8.30 -0.41 0.06
C GLY A 141 6.94 0.09 0.48
N THR A 142 5.89 -0.56 -0.02
CA THR A 142 4.52 -0.25 0.36
C THR A 142 4.20 -0.87 1.72
N THR A 143 3.48 -0.13 2.56
CA THR A 143 2.99 -0.58 3.86
C THR A 143 1.48 -0.40 3.92
N ARG A 144 0.80 -1.07 4.85
CA ARG A 144 -0.60 -0.77 5.14
C ARG A 144 -0.66 0.23 6.29
N PRO A 145 -1.16 1.46 6.08
CA PRO A 145 -1.37 2.41 7.17
C PRO A 145 -2.32 1.86 8.22
N ASN A 146 -2.24 2.42 9.43
CA ASN A 146 -3.21 2.13 10.48
C ASN A 146 -4.62 2.50 10.00
N PRO A 147 -5.63 1.65 10.27
CA PRO A 147 -6.97 1.88 9.76
C PRO A 147 -7.67 3.05 10.44
N LEU A 148 -8.65 3.62 9.76
CA LEU A 148 -9.52 4.65 10.33
C LEU A 148 -10.23 4.11 11.59
N SER A 149 -10.18 4.87 12.69
CA SER A 149 -10.83 4.52 13.95
C SER A 149 -11.02 5.76 14.82
N ALA A 150 -11.73 5.64 15.95
CA ALA A 150 -11.85 6.75 16.90
C ALA A 150 -10.48 7.25 17.42
N SER A 151 -9.49 6.37 17.56
CA SER A 151 -8.12 6.71 17.97
C SER A 151 -7.20 7.11 16.81
N ASN A 152 -7.63 6.88 15.57
CA ASN A 152 -6.95 7.30 14.34
C ASN A 152 -7.98 7.98 13.42
N PRO A 153 -8.43 9.20 13.76
CA PRO A 153 -9.64 9.78 13.19
C PRO A 153 -9.47 10.28 11.75
N ASN A 154 -8.25 10.29 11.21
CA ASN A 154 -7.97 10.76 9.85
C ASN A 154 -6.98 9.81 9.17
N THR A 155 -7.26 9.44 7.92
CA THR A 155 -6.34 8.68 7.07
C THR A 155 -6.13 9.40 5.75
N PHE A 156 -5.14 8.97 4.95
CA PHE A 156 -4.95 9.50 3.61
C PHE A 156 -6.24 9.33 2.77
N LEU A 157 -6.90 8.18 2.90
CA LEU A 157 -8.14 7.89 2.19
C LEU A 157 -9.28 8.83 2.60
N THR A 158 -9.49 9.11 3.89
CA THR A 158 -10.54 10.05 4.30
C THR A 158 -10.24 11.51 3.95
N THR A 159 -8.96 11.85 3.84
CA THR A 159 -8.50 13.21 3.57
C THR A 159 -8.57 13.55 2.08
N TYR A 160 -8.17 12.62 1.21
CA TYR A 160 -7.95 12.89 -0.22
C TYR A 160 -8.83 12.05 -1.17
N LEU A 161 -9.33 10.89 -0.73
CA LEU A 161 -10.10 9.95 -1.56
C LEU A 161 -11.40 9.53 -0.84
N TYR A 162 -12.07 10.50 -0.23
CA TYR A 162 -13.20 10.23 0.68
C TYR A 162 -14.39 9.59 -0.03
N ASP A 163 -14.72 10.08 -1.23
CA ASP A 163 -15.77 9.54 -2.08
C ASP A 163 -15.50 8.09 -2.49
N LEU A 164 -14.26 7.76 -2.87
CA LEU A 164 -13.82 6.41 -3.17
C LEU A 164 -13.92 5.50 -1.94
N PHE A 165 -13.46 5.99 -0.79
CA PHE A 165 -13.51 5.27 0.49
C PHE A 165 -14.96 4.98 0.92
N LEU A 166 -15.84 5.97 0.80
CA LEU A 166 -17.26 5.83 1.10
C LEU A 166 -17.95 4.86 0.14
N ALA A 167 -17.69 4.95 -1.16
CA ALA A 167 -18.22 4.00 -2.14
C ALA A 167 -17.79 2.55 -1.83
N ALA A 168 -16.51 2.33 -1.52
CA ALA A 168 -16.01 1.01 -1.11
C ALA A 168 -16.67 0.51 0.19
N SER A 169 -16.91 1.42 1.14
CA SER A 169 -17.62 1.12 2.40
C SER A 169 -19.06 0.67 2.13
N MET A 170 -19.75 1.38 1.24
CA MET A 170 -21.14 1.09 0.87
C MET A 170 -21.31 -0.23 0.13
N VAL A 171 -20.31 -0.68 -0.64
CA VAL A 171 -20.32 -2.01 -1.26
C VAL A 171 -20.43 -3.11 -0.20
N PHE A 172 -19.69 -3.01 0.89
CA PHE A 172 -19.76 -3.96 2.00
C PHE A 172 -21.02 -3.77 2.84
N ALA A 173 -21.31 -2.52 3.23
CA ALA A 173 -22.44 -2.20 4.10
C ALA A 173 -23.79 -2.63 3.48
N SER A 174 -23.98 -2.42 2.17
CA SER A 174 -25.18 -2.89 1.46
C SER A 174 -25.32 -4.41 1.45
N GLY A 175 -24.22 -5.16 1.43
CA GLY A 175 -24.23 -6.62 1.59
C GLY A 175 -24.59 -7.06 3.00
N TRP A 176 -24.09 -6.36 4.01
CA TRP A 176 -24.42 -6.61 5.42
C TRP A 176 -25.91 -6.36 5.71
N MET A 177 -26.46 -5.22 5.25
CA MET A 177 -27.88 -4.88 5.43
C MET A 177 -28.82 -5.96 4.88
N ARG A 178 -28.48 -6.58 3.73
CA ARG A 178 -29.29 -7.65 3.14
C ARG A 178 -29.37 -8.92 4.00
N ASN A 179 -28.34 -9.20 4.78
CA ASN A 179 -28.29 -10.36 5.66
C ASN A 179 -28.94 -10.09 7.03
N PHE A 180 -29.07 -8.82 7.41
CA PHE A 180 -29.59 -8.41 8.72
C PHE A 180 -31.06 -7.97 8.69
N GLY A 181 -31.53 -7.36 7.59
CA GLY A 181 -32.90 -6.88 7.45
C GLY A 181 -33.77 -7.79 6.58
N ALA A 182 -34.87 -8.32 7.14
CA ALA A 182 -35.98 -8.90 6.37
C ALA A 182 -36.72 -7.87 5.46
N GLN A 183 -36.23 -6.64 5.38
CA GLN A 183 -36.63 -5.60 4.43
C GLN A 183 -35.50 -5.42 3.41
N ALA A 184 -35.50 -6.27 2.39
CA ALA A 184 -34.53 -6.22 1.31
C ALA A 184 -34.65 -4.89 0.54
N SER A 185 -33.82 -3.92 0.89
CA SER A 185 -33.52 -2.78 0.02
C SER A 185 -32.84 -3.30 -1.24
N ASP A 186 -33.28 -2.77 -2.38
CA ASP A 186 -32.91 -3.10 -3.76
C ASP A 186 -31.68 -4.01 -3.95
N PRO A 187 -31.84 -5.22 -4.55
CA PRO A 187 -30.74 -6.11 -4.88
C PRO A 187 -29.61 -5.47 -5.70
N GLN A 188 -29.89 -4.36 -6.39
CA GLN A 188 -28.96 -3.63 -7.25
C GLN A 188 -28.11 -2.58 -6.51
N MET A 189 -28.34 -2.32 -5.23
CA MET A 189 -27.61 -1.27 -4.49
C MET A 189 -26.10 -1.54 -4.43
N SER A 190 -25.68 -2.76 -4.07
CA SER A 190 -24.26 -3.15 -4.02
C SER A 190 -23.60 -3.02 -5.40
N SER A 191 -24.30 -3.43 -6.48
CA SER A 191 -23.78 -3.26 -7.84
C SER A 191 -23.69 -1.81 -8.30
N SER A 192 -24.60 -0.93 -7.84
CA SER A 192 -24.54 0.51 -8.13
C SER A 192 -23.31 1.16 -7.48
N TRP A 193 -23.07 0.86 -6.19
CA TRP A 193 -21.88 1.33 -5.47
C TRP A 193 -20.59 0.76 -6.05
N GLU A 194 -20.61 -0.48 -6.54
CA GLU A 194 -19.48 -1.07 -7.23
C GLU A 194 -19.14 -0.31 -8.51
N ASN A 195 -20.14 0.05 -9.33
CA ASN A 195 -19.92 0.85 -10.54
C ASN A 195 -19.36 2.25 -10.21
N GLN A 196 -19.85 2.88 -9.13
CA GLN A 196 -19.32 4.16 -8.66
C GLN A 196 -17.87 4.00 -8.17
N TYR A 197 -17.58 2.96 -7.39
CA TYR A 197 -16.24 2.64 -6.92
C TYR A 197 -15.26 2.49 -8.09
N GLN A 198 -15.62 1.72 -9.12
CA GLN A 198 -14.75 1.54 -10.29
C GLN A 198 -14.47 2.85 -11.03
N THR A 199 -15.48 3.72 -11.16
CA THR A 199 -15.34 5.04 -11.79
C THR A 199 -14.41 5.95 -10.99
N LEU A 200 -14.63 6.04 -9.68
CA LEU A 200 -13.81 6.87 -8.78
C LEU A 200 -12.38 6.34 -8.70
N LYS A 201 -12.20 5.02 -8.65
CA LYS A 201 -10.88 4.38 -8.64
C LYS A 201 -10.09 4.72 -9.89
N ALA A 202 -10.72 4.67 -11.06
CA ALA A 202 -10.06 5.03 -12.32
C ALA A 202 -9.54 6.47 -12.29
N SER A 203 -10.35 7.40 -11.76
CA SER A 203 -9.93 8.79 -11.61
C SER A 203 -8.79 8.95 -10.60
N ALA A 204 -8.88 8.31 -9.43
CA ALA A 204 -7.84 8.33 -8.40
C ALA A 204 -6.52 7.75 -8.92
N ASN A 205 -6.57 6.67 -9.71
CA ASN A 205 -5.38 6.05 -10.30
C ASN A 205 -4.62 7.02 -11.22
N ILE A 206 -5.33 7.83 -12.01
CA ILE A 206 -4.69 8.84 -12.87
C ILE A 206 -3.94 9.86 -12.03
N GLU A 207 -4.51 10.30 -10.90
CA GLU A 207 -3.86 11.22 -9.99
C GLU A 207 -2.57 10.61 -9.40
N GLU A 208 -2.61 9.36 -8.95
CA GLU A 208 -1.44 8.67 -8.40
C GLU A 208 -0.33 8.45 -9.43
N LEU A 209 -0.67 8.10 -10.68
CA LEU A 209 0.30 7.99 -11.76
C LEU A 209 1.01 9.33 -12.02
N ARG A 210 0.30 10.46 -11.90
CA ARG A 210 0.87 11.80 -12.03
C ARG A 210 1.78 12.15 -10.85
N LYS A 211 1.41 11.79 -9.61
CA LYS A 211 2.27 11.98 -8.42
C LYS A 211 3.61 11.27 -8.58
N LYS A 212 3.62 10.13 -9.28
CA LYS A 212 4.81 9.31 -9.53
C LYS A 212 5.59 9.71 -10.78
N SER A 213 5.10 10.68 -11.56
CA SER A 213 5.63 11.00 -12.89
C SER A 213 5.70 9.77 -13.81
N TRP A 214 4.75 8.85 -13.67
CA TRP A 214 4.58 7.68 -14.55
C TRP A 214 3.48 7.88 -15.59
N SER A 215 2.96 9.11 -15.68
CA SER A 215 2.09 9.50 -16.78
C SER A 215 2.88 9.57 -18.09
N ASP A 216 2.15 9.72 -19.20
CA ASP A 216 2.74 9.87 -20.53
C ASP A 216 3.78 11.02 -20.51
N SER A 217 4.95 10.76 -21.09
CA SER A 217 6.13 11.64 -21.05
C SER A 217 6.86 11.78 -19.68
N TRP A 218 6.66 10.89 -18.71
CA TRP A 218 7.31 10.96 -17.38
C TRP A 218 7.06 12.29 -16.64
N THR A 219 5.84 12.83 -16.79
CA THR A 219 5.48 14.14 -16.25
C THR A 219 4.36 14.06 -15.22
N ALA A 220 4.20 15.14 -14.45
CA ALA A 220 3.07 15.34 -13.55
C ALA A 220 1.81 15.86 -14.28
N PHE A 221 1.81 15.96 -15.61
CA PHE A 221 0.66 16.42 -16.38
C PHE A 221 -0.34 15.29 -16.62
N SER A 222 -1.61 15.64 -16.84
CA SER A 222 -2.60 14.67 -17.28
C SER A 222 -2.24 14.17 -18.69
N PRO A 223 -2.46 12.88 -19.00
CA PRO A 223 -2.24 12.38 -20.35
C PRO A 223 -3.11 13.18 -21.32
N THR A 224 -2.52 13.63 -22.43
CA THR A 224 -3.27 14.28 -23.50
C THR A 224 -4.25 13.27 -24.11
N PRO A 225 -5.52 13.65 -24.35
CA PRO A 225 -6.47 12.75 -24.98
C PRO A 225 -5.93 12.28 -26.33
N LEU A 226 -6.09 10.98 -26.62
CA LEU A 226 -5.69 10.41 -27.91
C LEU A 226 -6.42 11.14 -29.04
N ALA A 227 -5.69 11.53 -30.08
CA ALA A 227 -6.26 12.16 -31.25
C ALA A 227 -7.32 11.23 -31.87
N GLN A 228 -8.58 11.64 -31.85
CA GLN A 228 -9.65 10.90 -32.51
C GLN A 228 -9.64 11.25 -34.00
N PRO A 229 -9.70 10.26 -34.91
CA PRO A 229 -9.82 10.56 -36.33
C PRO A 229 -11.10 11.37 -36.58
N PRO A 230 -11.05 12.39 -37.47
CA PRO A 230 -12.23 13.15 -37.84
C PRO A 230 -13.33 12.18 -38.30
N ARG A 231 -14.52 12.28 -37.70
CA ARG A 231 -15.69 11.59 -38.22
C ARG A 231 -16.02 12.23 -39.59
N GLY A 232 -15.80 11.46 -40.66
CA GLY A 232 -16.20 11.82 -42.03
C GLY A 232 -17.71 11.75 -42.23
#